data_AF-A0A7C1A5K9-F1
#
_entry.id   AF-A0A7C1A5K9-F1
#
_cell.length_a   1.000
_cell.length_b   1.000
_cell.length_c   1.000
_cell.angle_alpha   90.00
_cell.angle_beta   90.00
_cell.angle_gamma   90.00
#
_symmetry.space_group_name_H-M   'P 1'
#
loop_
_entity.id
_entity.type
_entity.pdbx_description
1 polymer ?
#
loop_
_entity_poly.entity_id
_entity_poly.type
_entity_poly.pdbx_seq_one_letter_code
_entity_poly.pdbx_strand_id
1 'polypeptide(L)'
;MRDTETVSTDRIETDLIEIETTIGRLRAVQARLLGEVDRRQIPSADACRSLGEWIASRLDVAPETARALTCITRSSNEVNEALANGSVSFDRAVELARLAVVSPHDDLVETSRAWDIAGLRRRIAHHRRITPTQEHDAF
;
A
#
# COMPACT_ATOMS: atom_id res chain seq x y z
N MET A 1 -21.41 10.66 18.94
CA MET A 1 -21.18 9.21 18.76
C MET A 1 -22.55 8.59 18.61
N ARG A 2 -22.87 7.95 17.47
CA ARG A 2 -24.18 7.31 17.29
C ARG A 2 -24.28 6.10 18.19
N ASP A 3 -25.47 5.84 18.70
CA ASP A 3 -25.75 4.67 19.52
C ASP A 3 -25.74 3.43 18.63
N THR A 4 -24.79 2.52 18.88
CA THR A 4 -24.57 1.32 18.05
C THR A 4 -25.63 0.24 18.30
N GLU A 5 -26.37 0.33 19.40
CA GLU A 5 -27.34 -0.70 19.82
C GLU A 5 -28.61 -0.75 18.95
N THR A 6 -28.92 0.34 18.22
CA THR A 6 -30.14 0.44 17.40
C THR A 6 -29.90 0.43 15.89
N VAL A 7 -28.65 0.23 15.45
CA VAL A 7 -28.26 0.28 14.03
C VAL A 7 -28.35 -1.12 13.42
N SER A 8 -28.88 -1.24 12.20
CA SER A 8 -28.94 -2.53 11.50
C SER A 8 -27.53 -3.03 11.13
N THR A 9 -27.36 -4.36 11.06
CA THR A 9 -26.09 -4.98 10.64
C THR A 9 -25.60 -4.45 9.29
N ASP A 10 -26.48 -4.39 8.28
CA ASP A 10 -26.13 -3.87 6.94
C ASP A 10 -25.60 -2.43 6.99
N ARG A 11 -26.14 -1.61 7.90
CA ARG A 11 -25.67 -0.23 8.09
C ARG A 11 -24.30 -0.23 8.76
N ILE A 12 -24.07 -1.08 9.77
CA ILE A 12 -22.75 -1.23 10.40
C ILE A 12 -21.72 -1.64 9.35
N GLU A 13 -22.03 -2.62 8.50
CA GLU A 13 -21.14 -3.07 7.42
C GLU A 13 -20.85 -1.97 6.41
N THR A 14 -21.88 -1.23 5.98
CA THR A 14 -21.73 -0.08 5.07
C THR A 14 -20.82 0.98 5.68
N ASP A 15 -21.08 1.36 6.94
CA ASP A 15 -20.31 2.39 7.64
C ASP A 15 -18.84 1.95 7.81
N LEU A 16 -18.58 0.66 8.10
CA LEU A 16 -17.21 0.12 8.18
C LEU A 16 -16.47 0.21 6.83
N ILE A 17 -17.14 -0.11 5.72
CA ILE A 17 -16.55 -0.01 4.38
C ILE A 17 -16.26 1.46 4.02
N GLU A 18 -17.17 2.38 4.35
CA GLU A 18 -16.99 3.81 4.12
C GLU A 18 -15.84 4.39 4.95
N ILE A 19 -15.72 3.97 6.22
CA ILE A 19 -14.62 4.35 7.10
C ILE A 19 -13.29 3.87 6.51
N GLU A 20 -13.18 2.61 6.09
CA GLU A 20 -11.91 2.13 5.53
C GLU A 20 -11.58 2.75 4.18
N THR A 21 -12.59 3.03 3.37
CA THR A 21 -12.39 3.80 2.13
C THR A 21 -11.83 5.19 2.45
N THR A 22 -12.38 5.86 3.46
CA THR A 22 -11.92 7.19 3.90
C THR A 22 -10.50 7.14 4.45
N ILE A 23 -10.17 6.13 5.27
CA ILE A 23 -8.81 5.88 5.76
C ILE A 23 -7.86 5.69 4.57
N GLY A 24 -8.22 4.86 3.59
CA GLY A 24 -7.44 4.63 2.38
C GLY A 24 -7.14 5.93 1.61
N ARG A 25 -8.15 6.77 1.40
CA ARG A 25 -7.97 8.09 0.76
C ARG A 25 -7.03 9.00 1.54
N LEU A 26 -7.16 9.04 2.87
CA LEU A 26 -6.24 9.81 3.73
C LEU A 26 -4.81 9.24 3.67
N ARG A 27 -4.64 7.92 3.57
CA ARG A 27 -3.32 7.29 3.37
C ARG A 27 -2.70 7.64 2.01
N ALA A 28 -3.50 7.76 0.94
CA ALA A 28 -3.00 8.27 -0.34
C ALA A 28 -2.50 9.72 -0.23
N VAL A 29 -3.23 10.59 0.49
CA VAL A 29 -2.76 11.97 0.77
C VAL A 29 -1.45 11.94 1.56
N GLN A 30 -1.35 11.10 2.60
CA GLN A 30 -0.11 10.94 3.36
C GLN A 30 1.05 10.49 2.47
N ALA A 31 0.84 9.48 1.61
CA ALA A 31 1.88 8.99 0.71
C ALA A 31 2.40 10.08 -0.23
N ARG A 32 1.51 10.93 -0.76
CA ARG A 32 1.92 12.09 -1.59
C ARG A 32 2.78 13.08 -0.80
N LEU A 33 2.39 13.40 0.44
CA LEU A 33 3.17 14.29 1.31
C LEU A 33 4.52 13.68 1.68
N LEU A 34 4.55 12.37 1.98
CA LEU A 34 5.78 11.64 2.24
C LEU A 34 6.70 11.59 1.01
N GLY A 35 6.14 11.57 -0.20
CA GLY A 35 6.91 11.72 -1.43
C GLY A 35 7.60 13.08 -1.55
N GLU A 36 6.98 14.14 -1.04
CA GLU A 36 7.62 15.46 -0.94
C GLU A 36 8.72 15.48 0.14
N VAL A 37 8.46 14.86 1.29
CA VAL A 37 9.43 14.70 2.39
C VAL A 37 10.68 13.97 1.90
N ASP A 38 10.51 12.87 1.15
CA ASP A 38 11.61 12.09 0.58
C ASP A 38 12.37 12.91 -0.48
N ARG A 39 11.65 13.59 -1.38
CA ARG A 39 12.26 14.44 -2.43
C ARG A 39 13.10 15.58 -1.86
N ARG A 40 12.66 16.18 -0.75
CA ARG A 40 13.39 17.25 -0.04
C ARG A 40 14.52 16.72 0.86
N GLN A 41 14.73 15.40 0.90
CA GLN A 41 15.76 14.75 1.72
C GLN A 41 15.65 15.09 3.22
N ILE A 42 14.43 15.35 3.71
CA ILE A 42 14.18 15.68 5.11
C ILE A 42 14.65 14.56 6.06
N PRO A 43 14.43 13.25 5.76
CA PRO A 43 14.94 12.19 6.62
C PRO A 43 16.45 12.31 6.88
N SER A 44 17.24 12.62 5.84
CA SER A 44 18.69 12.80 5.96
C SER A 44 19.04 14.04 6.78
N ALA A 45 18.30 15.15 6.60
CA ALA A 45 18.48 16.37 7.39
C ALA A 45 18.20 16.16 8.89
N ASP A 46 17.26 15.26 9.20
CA ASP A 46 16.90 14.85 10.57
C ASP A 46 17.74 13.67 11.08
N ALA A 47 18.86 13.34 10.42
CA ALA A 47 19.77 12.23 10.76
C ALA A 47 19.11 10.82 10.83
N CYS A 48 18.00 10.62 10.13
CA CYS A 48 17.38 9.31 9.94
C CYS A 48 18.06 8.55 8.78
N ARG A 49 18.21 7.23 8.91
CA ARG A 49 18.85 6.37 7.89
C ARG A 49 17.94 6.05 6.71
N SER A 50 16.63 6.27 6.86
CA SER A 50 15.65 6.01 5.80
C SER A 50 14.37 6.79 6.03
N LEU A 51 13.57 6.95 4.96
CA LEU A 51 12.20 7.47 5.06
C LEU A 51 11.35 6.65 6.03
N GLY A 52 11.51 5.32 6.07
CA GLY A 52 10.77 4.46 6.98
C GLY A 52 11.08 4.72 8.46
N GLU A 53 12.36 4.95 8.80
CA GLU A 53 12.78 5.35 10.16
C GLU A 53 12.24 6.73 10.54
N TRP A 54 12.25 7.66 9.59
CA TRP A 54 11.67 8.99 9.78
C TRP A 54 10.15 8.91 9.98
N ILE A 55 9.42 8.11 9.18
CA ILE A 55 7.97 7.92 9.33
C ILE A 55 7.64 7.32 10.70
N ALA A 56 8.31 6.25 11.10
CA ALA A 56 8.05 5.57 12.36
C ALA A 56 8.24 6.52 13.55
N SER A 57 9.35 7.28 13.56
CA SER A 57 9.66 8.21 14.64
C SER A 57 8.79 9.47 14.63
N ARG A 58 8.54 10.05 13.45
CA ARG A 58 7.86 11.35 13.32
C ARG A 58 6.35 11.25 13.43
N LEU A 59 5.76 10.16 12.94
CA LEU A 59 4.32 9.92 12.99
C LEU A 59 3.89 9.03 14.15
N ASP A 60 4.84 8.54 14.95
CA ASP A 60 4.61 7.62 16.08
C ASP A 60 3.79 6.39 15.67
N VAL A 61 4.29 5.67 14.66
CA VAL A 61 3.65 4.45 14.12
C VAL A 61 4.59 3.26 14.18
N ALA A 62 4.00 2.07 14.27
CA ALA A 62 4.75 0.82 14.25
C ALA A 62 5.59 0.67 12.95
N PRO A 63 6.75 -0.03 13.01
CA PRO A 63 7.60 -0.25 11.85
C PRO A 63 6.88 -0.88 10.64
N GLU A 64 5.87 -1.70 10.87
CA GLU A 64 5.04 -2.34 9.84
C GLU A 64 4.23 -1.28 9.07
N THR A 65 3.59 -0.37 9.79
CA THR A 65 2.86 0.77 9.21
C THR A 65 3.79 1.71 8.46
N ALA A 66 4.96 2.01 9.03
CA ALA A 66 5.96 2.85 8.37
C ALA A 66 6.46 2.23 7.05
N ARG A 67 6.68 0.92 7.02
CA ARG A 67 7.04 0.18 5.80
C ARG A 67 5.92 0.19 4.77
N ALA A 68 4.66 0.01 5.19
CA ALA A 68 3.51 0.09 4.30
C ALA A 68 3.38 1.47 3.65
N LEU A 69 3.49 2.54 4.44
CA LEU A 69 3.47 3.93 3.95
C LEU A 69 4.64 4.21 3.00
N THR A 70 5.86 3.75 3.34
CA THR A 70 7.02 3.86 2.45
C THR A 70 6.78 3.15 1.12
N CYS A 71 6.12 1.99 1.14
CA CYS A 71 5.80 1.20 -0.05
C CYS A 71 4.85 1.95 -0.99
N ILE A 72 3.77 2.54 -0.45
CA ILE A 72 2.82 3.34 -1.25
C ILE A 72 3.46 4.64 -1.76
N THR A 73 4.27 5.29 -0.93
CA THR A 73 5.00 6.51 -1.33
C THR A 73 5.85 6.29 -2.59
N ARG A 74 6.32 5.06 -2.81
CA ARG A 74 7.16 4.66 -3.95
C ARG A 74 6.41 3.87 -5.02
N SER A 75 5.09 3.70 -4.90
CA SER A 75 4.31 2.93 -5.88
C SER A 75 4.03 3.71 -7.16
N SER A 76 3.55 3.02 -8.19
CA SER A 76 3.12 3.65 -9.44
C SER A 76 1.98 4.66 -9.21
N ASN A 77 1.80 5.58 -10.17
CA ASN A 77 0.66 6.51 -10.16
C ASN A 77 -0.67 5.76 -10.21
N GLU A 78 -0.76 4.68 -11.00
CA GLU A 78 -1.95 3.83 -11.09
C GLU A 78 -2.40 3.31 -9.71
N VAL A 79 -1.48 2.78 -8.90
CA VAL A 79 -1.79 2.27 -7.55
C VAL A 79 -2.19 3.41 -6.60
N ASN A 80 -1.49 4.55 -6.68
CA ASN A 80 -1.80 5.72 -5.86
C ASN A 80 -3.18 6.32 -6.19
N GLU A 81 -3.54 6.40 -7.48
CA GLU A 81 -4.84 6.88 -7.93
C GLU A 81 -5.97 5.93 -7.53
N ALA A 82 -5.76 4.62 -7.67
CA ALA A 82 -6.71 3.61 -7.23
C ALA A 82 -6.98 3.69 -5.71
N LEU A 83 -5.96 3.96 -4.90
CA LEU A 83 -6.13 4.19 -3.47
C LEU A 83 -6.85 5.53 -3.19
N ALA A 84 -6.47 6.59 -3.90
CA ALA A 84 -7.03 7.94 -3.71
C ALA A 84 -8.51 8.06 -4.11
N ASN A 85 -8.96 7.28 -5.10
CA ASN A 85 -10.37 7.25 -5.48
C ASN A 85 -11.18 6.24 -4.65
N GLY A 86 -10.52 5.35 -3.90
CA GLY A 86 -11.14 4.34 -3.05
C GLY A 86 -11.52 3.05 -3.78
N SER A 87 -10.99 2.82 -4.99
CA SER A 87 -11.23 1.58 -5.75
C SER A 87 -10.45 0.38 -5.20
N VAL A 88 -9.40 0.62 -4.42
CA VAL A 88 -8.67 -0.40 -3.66
C VAL A 88 -8.46 0.04 -2.22
N SER A 89 -8.44 -0.92 -1.29
CA SER A 89 -8.07 -0.67 0.10
C SER A 89 -6.57 -0.39 0.24
N PHE A 90 -6.16 0.20 1.36
CA PHE A 90 -4.74 0.47 1.65
C PHE A 90 -3.88 -0.80 1.62
N ASP A 91 -4.34 -1.88 2.26
CA ASP A 91 -3.60 -3.15 2.27
C ASP A 91 -3.45 -3.76 0.88
N ARG A 92 -4.50 -3.67 0.05
CA ARG A 92 -4.43 -4.11 -1.34
C ARG A 92 -3.43 -3.28 -2.12
N ALA A 93 -3.46 -1.95 -1.99
CA ALA A 93 -2.50 -1.07 -2.63
C ALA A 93 -1.05 -1.41 -2.23
N VAL A 94 -0.80 -1.78 -0.97
CA VAL A 94 0.54 -2.17 -0.49
C VAL A 94 1.01 -3.45 -1.19
N GLU A 95 0.14 -4.46 -1.32
CA GLU A 95 0.51 -5.69 -2.03
C GLU A 95 0.66 -5.45 -3.54
N LEU A 96 -0.14 -4.57 -4.15
CA LEU A 96 0.03 -4.17 -5.55
C LEU A 96 1.38 -3.47 -5.79
N ALA A 97 1.75 -2.53 -4.92
CA ALA A 97 3.07 -1.88 -4.97
C ALA A 97 4.22 -2.89 -4.86
N ARG A 98 4.08 -3.92 -4.03
CA ARG A 98 5.07 -5.00 -3.90
C ARG A 98 5.10 -5.92 -5.11
N LEU A 99 3.94 -6.21 -5.70
CA LEU A 99 3.83 -7.03 -6.90
C LEU A 99 4.51 -6.33 -8.08
N ALA A 100 4.30 -5.03 -8.24
CA ALA A 100 4.91 -4.23 -9.30
C ALA A 100 6.45 -4.29 -9.29
N VAL A 101 7.08 -4.51 -8.12
CA VAL A 101 8.55 -4.68 -8.01
C VAL A 101 9.03 -6.01 -8.59
N VAL A 102 8.24 -7.08 -8.47
CA VAL A 102 8.66 -8.45 -8.85
C VAL A 102 8.01 -8.96 -10.14
N SER A 103 6.97 -8.28 -10.61
CA SER A 103 6.25 -8.57 -11.85
C SER A 103 5.70 -7.25 -12.42
N PRO A 104 6.56 -6.41 -13.01
CA PRO A 104 6.12 -5.16 -13.61
C PRO A 104 5.16 -5.46 -14.78
N HIS A 105 3.97 -4.87 -14.74
CA HIS A 105 3.00 -4.93 -15.83
C HIS A 105 2.22 -3.62 -15.90
N ASP A 106 1.84 -3.26 -17.11
CA ASP A 106 0.81 -2.26 -17.35
C ASP A 106 -0.55 -2.83 -16.86
N ASP A 107 -1.42 -1.99 -16.34
CA ASP A 107 -2.75 -2.34 -15.81
C ASP A 107 -2.72 -3.32 -14.61
N LEU A 108 -1.80 -3.08 -13.67
CA LEU A 108 -1.60 -3.93 -12.50
C LEU A 108 -2.85 -3.99 -11.60
N VAL A 109 -3.58 -2.88 -11.49
CA VAL A 109 -4.82 -2.81 -10.70
C VAL A 109 -5.90 -3.70 -11.35
N GLU A 110 -6.07 -3.61 -12.66
CA GLU A 110 -7.10 -4.38 -13.38
C GLU A 110 -6.79 -5.88 -13.39
N THR A 111 -5.55 -6.24 -13.77
CA THR A 111 -5.10 -7.63 -13.84
C THR A 111 -5.22 -8.34 -12.49
N SER A 112 -5.06 -7.58 -11.40
CA SER A 112 -5.13 -8.14 -10.05
C SER A 112 -6.54 -8.38 -9.52
N ARG A 113 -7.60 -7.85 -10.14
CA ARG A 113 -8.98 -7.87 -9.58
C ARG A 113 -9.49 -9.26 -9.24
N ALA A 114 -9.07 -10.26 -9.99
CA ALA A 114 -9.44 -11.66 -9.77
C ALA A 114 -8.84 -12.26 -8.49
N TRP A 115 -7.94 -11.54 -7.79
CA TRP A 115 -7.18 -12.06 -6.66
C TRP A 115 -7.49 -11.29 -5.39
N ASP A 116 -7.73 -12.02 -4.31
CA ASP A 116 -7.73 -11.47 -2.96
C ASP A 116 -6.30 -11.11 -2.50
N ILE A 117 -6.18 -10.49 -1.33
CA ILE A 117 -4.89 -10.11 -0.74
C ILE A 117 -4.00 -11.35 -0.55
N ALA A 118 -4.57 -12.48 -0.12
CA ALA A 118 -3.80 -13.71 0.03
C ALA A 118 -3.30 -14.24 -1.32
N GLY A 119 -4.11 -14.13 -2.38
CA GLY A 119 -3.75 -14.46 -3.76
C GLY A 119 -2.65 -13.55 -4.32
N LEU A 120 -2.67 -12.26 -4.00
CA LEU A 120 -1.57 -11.33 -4.32
C LEU A 120 -0.28 -11.77 -3.62
N ARG A 121 -0.32 -12.05 -2.32
CA ARG A 121 0.84 -12.51 -1.55
C ARG A 121 1.42 -13.82 -2.10
N ARG A 122 0.57 -14.79 -2.48
CA ARG A 122 1.01 -16.04 -3.11
C ARG A 122 1.77 -15.79 -4.42
N ARG A 123 1.30 -14.86 -5.25
CA ARG A 123 1.96 -14.50 -6.52
C ARG A 123 3.29 -13.80 -6.31
N ILE A 124 3.35 -12.87 -5.38
CA ILE A 124 4.60 -12.20 -5.00
C ILE A 124 5.62 -13.25 -4.54
N ALA A 125 5.21 -14.18 -3.66
CA ALA A 125 6.06 -15.25 -3.19
C ALA A 125 6.52 -16.18 -4.33
N HIS A 126 5.64 -16.49 -5.28
CA HIS A 126 5.98 -17.27 -6.47
C HIS A 126 7.05 -16.59 -7.33
N HIS A 127 6.89 -15.30 -7.66
CA HIS A 127 7.85 -14.56 -8.49
C HIS A 127 9.22 -14.42 -7.81
N ARG A 128 9.23 -14.20 -6.49
CA ARG A 128 10.48 -14.14 -5.72
C ARG A 128 11.24 -15.47 -5.67
N ARG A 129 10.57 -16.60 -5.84
CA ARG A 129 11.22 -17.92 -5.91
C ARG A 129 11.84 -18.22 -7.27
N ILE A 130 11.41 -17.51 -8.32
CA ILE A 130 11.77 -17.80 -9.72
C ILE A 130 13.01 -17.03 -10.20
N THR A 131 13.57 -16.11 -9.42
CA THR A 131 14.68 -15.23 -9.86
C THR A 131 16.04 -15.64 -9.24
N PRO A 132 17.22 -15.37 -9.87
CA PRO A 132 17.63 -15.31 -11.29
C PRO A 132 18.35 -16.60 -11.78
N THR A 133 18.57 -17.59 -10.91
CA THR A 133 19.30 -18.81 -11.27
C THR A 133 18.56 -19.65 -12.33
N GLN A 134 17.24 -19.53 -12.42
CA GLN A 134 16.41 -20.29 -13.36
C GLN A 134 16.28 -19.65 -14.75
N GLU A 135 16.61 -18.36 -14.92
CA GLU A 135 16.60 -17.70 -16.24
C GLU A 135 17.80 -18.13 -17.11
N HIS A 136 18.90 -18.61 -16.51
CA HIS A 136 20.07 -19.10 -17.23
C HIS A 136 19.91 -20.52 -17.79
N ASP A 137 18.93 -21.28 -17.30
CA ASP A 137 18.65 -22.67 -17.73
C ASP A 137 17.52 -22.74 -18.78
N ALA A 138 16.89 -21.61 -19.11
CA ALA A 138 15.73 -21.53 -20.01
C ALA A 138 16.05 -20.99 -21.42
N PHE A 139 17.32 -20.62 -21.68
CA PHE A 139 17.86 -20.20 -22.98
C PHE A 139 19.21 -20.86 -23.25
#